data_AF-A0A2V7JNH0-F1
#
_entry.id   AF-A0A2V7JNH0-F1
#
_cell.length_a   1.000
_cell.length_b   1.000
_cell.length_c   1.000
_cell.angle_alpha   90.00
_cell.angle_beta   90.00
_cell.angle_gamma   90.00
#
_symmetry.space_group_name_H-M   'P 1'
#
loop_
_entity.id
_entity.type
_entity.pdbx_description
1 polymer ?
#
loop_
_entity_poly.entity_id
_entity_poly.type
_entity_poly.pdbx_seq_one_letter_code
_entity_poly.pdbx_strand_id
1 'polypeptide(L)'
;MVVSHACGECHGGGDNPAAAFWLDGMRDTITQQFRIGPFVTRAKNLTPDVATGTGSFTERQIFNALRYGLRPEETPDVEITSTTPGQGNFPLHPHYLAVPMPWMSWRNMSNEELYAIAAYLKNGLKPVSHKVQDSDGPPDFWAGEYTVAKIGPYPVPAFPTANEKGGR
;
A
#
# COMPACT_ATOMS: atom_id res chain seq x y z
N MET A 1 3.68 -1.40 14.71
CA MET A 1 4.13 -0.90 13.40
C MET A 1 3.59 -1.71 12.22
N VAL A 2 3.60 -3.06 12.23
CA VAL A 2 2.97 -3.85 11.15
C VAL A 2 1.80 -4.68 11.65
N VAL A 3 1.94 -5.33 12.82
CA VAL A 3 0.82 -5.95 13.54
C VAL A 3 -0.26 -4.92 13.91
N SER A 4 0.17 -3.73 14.36
CA SER A 4 -0.75 -2.63 14.74
C SER A 4 -1.50 -2.00 13.57
N HIS A 5 -1.09 -2.27 12.33
CA HIS A 5 -1.74 -1.77 11.11
C HIS A 5 -2.45 -2.90 10.35
N ALA A 6 -2.69 -4.04 11.01
CA ALA A 6 -3.51 -5.13 10.50
C ALA A 6 -3.06 -5.70 9.14
N CYS A 7 -1.78 -5.54 8.76
CA CYS A 7 -1.29 -6.04 7.46
C CYS A 7 -1.48 -7.56 7.32
N GLY A 8 -1.30 -8.30 8.42
CA GLY A 8 -1.43 -9.76 8.46
C GLY A 8 -2.87 -10.27 8.32
N GLU A 9 -3.90 -9.44 8.54
CA GLU A 9 -5.30 -9.84 8.34
C GLU A 9 -5.59 -10.14 6.86
N CYS A 10 -5.01 -9.35 5.95
CA CYS A 10 -5.16 -9.53 4.51
C CYS A 10 -3.98 -10.29 3.90
N HIS A 11 -2.75 -10.00 4.35
CA HIS A 11 -1.53 -10.54 3.76
C HIS A 11 -1.03 -11.82 4.43
N GLY A 12 -1.81 -12.42 5.34
CA GLY A 12 -1.48 -13.71 5.96
C GLY A 12 -0.87 -13.57 7.36
N GLY A 13 -1.24 -14.51 8.22
CA GLY A 13 -0.75 -14.63 9.60
C GLY A 13 -1.54 -13.85 10.66
N GLY A 14 -2.54 -13.06 10.25
CA GLY A 14 -3.47 -12.38 11.16
C GLY A 14 -2.77 -11.38 12.08
N ASP A 15 -2.88 -11.61 13.38
CA ASP A 15 -2.20 -10.86 14.46
C ASP A 15 -0.95 -11.59 14.99
N ASN A 16 -0.59 -12.74 14.43
CA ASN A 16 0.47 -13.61 14.92
C ASN A 16 1.72 -13.57 14.03
N PRO A 17 2.74 -12.76 14.35
CA PRO A 17 3.99 -12.71 13.59
C PRO A 17 4.83 -14.00 13.64
N ALA A 18 4.49 -14.95 14.52
CA ALA A 18 5.12 -16.27 14.53
C ALA A 18 4.42 -17.29 13.61
N ALA A 19 3.31 -16.92 12.97
CA ALA A 19 2.62 -17.80 12.02
C ALA A 19 3.54 -18.14 10.83
N ALA A 20 3.49 -19.39 10.37
CA ALA A 20 4.32 -19.86 9.25
C ALA A 20 4.06 -19.12 7.93
N PHE A 21 2.90 -18.49 7.80
CA PHE A 21 2.44 -17.75 6.63
C PHE A 21 2.31 -16.24 6.92
N TRP A 22 3.09 -15.73 7.89
CA TRP A 22 3.11 -14.31 8.22
C TRP A 22 3.50 -13.46 7.00
N LEU A 23 2.57 -12.63 6.54
CA LEU A 23 2.73 -11.68 5.43
C LEU A 23 3.08 -12.30 4.07
N ASP A 24 2.90 -13.61 3.88
CA ASP A 24 3.22 -14.28 2.61
C ASP A 24 2.10 -14.24 1.56
N GLY A 25 1.01 -13.52 1.85
CA GLY A 25 -0.10 -13.26 0.96
C GLY A 25 -1.30 -14.19 1.16
N MET A 26 -2.31 -13.98 0.31
CA MET A 26 -3.55 -14.75 0.31
C MET A 26 -3.29 -16.24 0.01
N ARG A 27 -3.75 -17.14 0.88
CA ARG A 27 -3.63 -18.60 0.71
C ARG A 27 -4.97 -19.29 0.41
N ASP A 28 -6.08 -18.76 0.92
CA ASP A 28 -7.42 -19.29 0.65
C ASP A 28 -8.07 -18.54 -0.51
N THR A 29 -8.25 -19.22 -1.65
CA THR A 29 -8.83 -18.63 -2.87
C THR A 29 -10.35 -18.51 -2.84
N ILE A 30 -11.01 -18.82 -1.72
CA ILE A 30 -12.46 -18.70 -1.57
C ILE A 30 -12.78 -17.60 -0.56
N THR A 31 -12.14 -17.63 0.61
CA THR A 31 -12.53 -16.76 1.73
C THR A 31 -11.72 -15.46 1.83
N GLN A 32 -10.50 -15.43 1.31
CA GLN A 32 -9.60 -14.27 1.45
C GLN A 32 -9.54 -13.39 0.18
N GLN A 33 -10.36 -13.69 -0.83
CA GLN A 33 -10.47 -12.89 -2.04
C GLN A 33 -11.40 -11.68 -1.84
N PHE A 34 -11.02 -10.54 -2.40
CA PHE A 34 -11.84 -9.34 -2.39
C PHE A 34 -12.55 -9.16 -3.73
N ARG A 35 -13.88 -9.20 -3.72
CA ARG A 35 -14.69 -8.93 -4.91
C ARG A 35 -15.06 -7.46 -4.99
N ILE A 36 -14.60 -6.78 -6.04
CA ILE A 36 -14.88 -5.37 -6.32
C ILE A 36 -15.61 -5.31 -7.65
N GLY A 37 -16.94 -5.24 -7.60
CA GLY A 37 -17.76 -5.36 -8.81
C GLY A 37 -17.49 -6.69 -9.53
N PRO A 38 -17.12 -6.67 -10.83
CA PRO A 38 -16.81 -7.89 -11.58
C PRO A 38 -15.39 -8.43 -11.35
N PHE A 39 -14.55 -7.72 -10.58
CA PHE A 39 -13.14 -8.04 -10.43
C PHE A 39 -12.86 -8.75 -9.11
N VAL A 40 -11.94 -9.73 -9.14
CA VAL A 40 -11.36 -10.32 -7.94
C VAL A 40 -9.97 -9.73 -7.70
N THR A 41 -9.76 -9.16 -6.53
CA THR A 41 -8.44 -8.68 -6.08
C THR A 41 -7.92 -9.53 -4.93
N ARG A 42 -6.59 -9.67 -4.86
CA ARG A 42 -5.90 -10.64 -4.00
C ARG A 42 -4.73 -9.95 -3.30
N ALA A 43 -4.62 -10.16 -1.99
CA ALA A 43 -3.52 -9.63 -1.20
C ALA A 43 -2.22 -10.38 -1.55
N LYS A 44 -1.21 -9.64 -2.04
CA LYS A 44 0.06 -10.21 -2.48
C LYS A 44 0.96 -10.61 -1.32
N ASN A 45 1.97 -11.42 -1.60
CA ASN A 45 3.07 -11.70 -0.70
C ASN A 45 3.88 -10.43 -0.42
N LEU A 46 4.01 -10.04 0.86
CA LEU A 46 4.77 -8.86 1.28
C LEU A 46 6.18 -9.19 1.76
N THR A 47 6.54 -10.47 1.90
CA THR A 47 7.89 -10.89 2.30
C THR A 47 8.94 -10.47 1.26
N PRO A 48 10.22 -10.38 1.63
CA PRO A 48 11.28 -9.91 0.73
C PRO A 48 11.74 -10.97 -0.26
N ASP A 49 10.89 -11.96 -0.58
CA ASP A 49 11.15 -12.87 -1.69
C ASP A 49 11.18 -12.11 -3.02
N VAL A 50 12.23 -12.30 -3.81
CA VAL A 50 12.49 -11.50 -5.03
C VAL A 50 11.53 -11.86 -6.17
N ALA A 51 11.11 -13.12 -6.25
CA ALA A 51 10.31 -13.62 -7.37
C ALA A 51 8.79 -13.46 -7.13
N THR A 52 8.37 -13.59 -5.88
CA THR A 52 6.95 -13.68 -5.53
C THR A 52 6.47 -12.63 -4.55
N GLY A 53 7.38 -11.94 -3.85
CA GLY A 53 7.07 -10.90 -2.87
C GLY A 53 7.62 -9.52 -3.23
N THR A 54 7.98 -8.74 -2.21
CA THR A 54 8.47 -7.35 -2.34
C THR A 54 9.99 -7.25 -2.51
N GLY A 55 10.68 -8.39 -2.63
CA GLY A 55 12.14 -8.48 -2.66
C GLY A 55 12.79 -7.74 -3.83
N SER A 56 12.08 -7.46 -4.91
CA SER A 56 12.55 -6.68 -6.05
C SER A 56 12.33 -5.17 -5.92
N PHE A 57 11.46 -4.72 -5.00
CA PHE A 57 11.14 -3.30 -4.82
C PHE A 57 12.07 -2.63 -3.81
N THR A 58 12.38 -1.36 -4.04
CA THR A 58 13.14 -0.57 -3.05
C THR A 58 12.23 -0.11 -1.91
N GLU A 59 12.83 0.27 -0.78
CA GLU A 59 12.07 0.82 0.35
C GLU A 59 11.28 2.07 -0.05
N ARG A 60 11.81 2.88 -1.00
CA ARG A 60 11.09 4.04 -1.52
C ARG A 60 9.86 3.65 -2.34
N GLN A 61 9.93 2.60 -3.14
CA GLN A 61 8.75 2.12 -3.88
C GLN A 61 7.67 1.62 -2.92
N ILE A 62 8.06 0.92 -1.85
CA ILE A 62 7.13 0.50 -0.78
C ILE A 62 6.56 1.73 -0.04
N PHE A 63 7.40 2.72 0.28
CA PHE A 63 6.97 3.98 0.86
C PHE A 63 5.96 4.69 -0.03
N ASN A 64 6.21 4.79 -1.35
CA ASN A 64 5.31 5.42 -2.31
C ASN A 64 3.95 4.69 -2.37
N ALA A 65 3.95 3.36 -2.23
CA ALA A 65 2.74 2.57 -2.14
C ALA A 65 1.91 2.88 -0.88
N LEU A 66 2.56 3.05 0.27
CA LEU A 66 1.89 3.40 1.53
C LEU A 66 1.44 4.86 1.57
N ARG A 67 2.23 5.79 1.00
CA ARG A 67 1.97 7.23 1.02
C ARG A 67 0.98 7.68 -0.05
N TYR A 68 1.10 7.14 -1.26
CA TYR A 68 0.38 7.62 -2.44
C TYR A 68 -0.53 6.56 -3.05
N GLY A 69 -0.53 5.34 -2.49
CA GLY A 69 -1.31 4.24 -3.02
C GLY A 69 -0.80 3.71 -4.35
N LEU A 70 0.38 4.12 -4.80
CA LEU A 70 0.91 3.75 -6.11
C LEU A 70 1.49 2.34 -6.09
N ARG A 71 1.18 1.53 -7.10
CA ARG A 71 1.70 0.17 -7.19
C ARG A 71 3.21 0.19 -7.42
N PRO A 72 4.00 -0.54 -6.62
CA PRO A 72 5.46 -0.57 -6.75
C PRO A 72 5.94 -1.06 -8.11
N GLU A 73 5.26 -2.03 -8.71
CA GLU A 73 5.63 -2.63 -10.00
C GLU A 73 5.62 -1.61 -11.15
N GLU A 74 4.70 -0.65 -11.10
CA GLU A 74 4.52 0.37 -12.13
C GLU A 74 5.05 1.76 -11.73
N THR A 75 5.66 1.88 -10.54
CA THR A 75 6.20 3.14 -10.02
C THR A 75 7.70 3.04 -9.81
N PRO A 76 8.54 3.83 -10.49
CA PRO A 76 9.99 3.77 -10.33
C PRO A 76 10.43 4.24 -8.93
N ASP A 77 11.67 3.91 -8.56
CA ASP A 77 12.32 4.43 -7.34
C ASP A 77 12.66 5.92 -7.50
N VAL A 78 11.65 6.76 -7.29
CA VAL A 78 11.76 8.21 -7.34
C VAL A 78 11.01 8.85 -6.19
N GLU A 79 11.54 9.97 -5.70
CA GLU A 79 10.83 10.79 -4.73
C GLU A 79 9.68 11.53 -5.41
N ILE A 80 8.48 11.41 -4.84
CA ILE A 80 7.28 12.11 -5.29
C ILE A 80 7.15 13.41 -4.49
N THR A 81 7.09 14.52 -5.21
CA THR A 81 7.02 15.88 -4.66
C THR A 81 5.72 16.61 -4.97
N SER A 82 4.81 15.96 -5.71
CA SER A 82 3.46 16.44 -6.00
C SER A 82 2.50 15.27 -6.07
N THR A 83 1.22 15.47 -5.77
CA THR A 83 0.15 14.49 -6.01
C THR A 83 -0.69 14.83 -7.24
N THR A 84 -0.22 15.77 -8.07
CA THR A 84 -0.85 16.12 -9.34
C THR A 84 -0.29 15.24 -10.45
N PRO A 85 -1.13 14.48 -11.18
CA PRO A 85 -0.68 13.65 -12.30
C PRO A 85 0.23 14.40 -13.28
N GLY A 86 1.41 13.82 -13.54
CA GLY A 86 2.41 14.38 -14.44
C GLY A 86 3.31 15.47 -13.84
N GLN A 87 3.22 15.75 -12.55
CA GLN A 87 4.07 16.72 -11.85
C GLN A 87 4.84 16.08 -10.70
N GLY A 88 6.01 16.61 -10.37
CA GLY A 88 6.77 16.19 -9.18
C GLY A 88 7.00 14.68 -9.10
N ASN A 89 7.33 14.05 -10.23
CA ASN A 89 7.48 12.60 -10.42
C ASN A 89 6.22 11.75 -10.17
N PHE A 90 5.05 12.36 -9.95
CA PHE A 90 3.79 11.62 -9.90
C PHE A 90 3.42 11.12 -11.30
N PRO A 91 3.06 9.83 -11.47
CA PRO A 91 2.72 9.29 -12.78
C PRO A 91 1.58 10.07 -13.45
N LEU A 92 1.69 10.30 -14.77
CA LEU A 92 0.61 10.90 -15.55
C LEU A 92 -0.64 10.01 -15.56
N HIS A 93 -0.44 8.70 -15.56
CA HIS A 93 -1.48 7.67 -15.46
C HIS A 93 -1.16 6.78 -14.25
N PRO A 94 -1.55 7.21 -13.04
CA PRO A 94 -1.20 6.50 -11.81
C PRO A 94 -1.93 5.16 -11.71
N HIS A 95 -1.15 4.11 -11.45
CA HIS A 95 -1.64 2.77 -11.16
C HIS A 95 -1.75 2.57 -9.66
N TYR A 96 -2.97 2.44 -9.13
CA TYR A 96 -3.19 2.40 -7.67
C TYR A 96 -3.38 0.98 -7.12
N LEU A 97 -3.00 0.80 -5.86
CA LEU A 97 -3.37 -0.35 -5.05
C LEU A 97 -4.89 -0.48 -4.99
N ALA A 98 -5.38 -1.72 -4.99
CA ALA A 98 -6.80 -2.02 -4.95
C ALA A 98 -7.46 -1.40 -3.70
N VAL A 99 -8.72 -0.99 -3.85
CA VAL A 99 -9.54 -0.33 -2.79
C VAL A 99 -9.49 -1.01 -1.41
N PRO A 100 -9.47 -2.36 -1.30
CA PRO A 100 -9.35 -3.03 0.00
C PRO A 100 -8.05 -2.75 0.76
N MET A 101 -6.98 -2.35 0.06
CA MET A 101 -5.72 -1.99 0.71
C MET A 101 -5.84 -0.59 1.33
N PRO A 102 -5.79 -0.44 2.66
CA PRO A 102 -6.20 0.79 3.34
C PRO A 102 -5.07 1.83 3.42
N TRP A 103 -4.32 2.04 2.33
CA TRP A 103 -3.17 2.97 2.29
C TRP A 103 -3.56 4.41 2.67
N MET A 104 -4.79 4.84 2.36
CA MET A 104 -5.30 6.17 2.73
C MET A 104 -5.36 6.40 4.23
N SER A 105 -5.50 5.35 5.04
CA SER A 105 -5.48 5.44 6.50
C SER A 105 -4.08 5.69 7.05
N TRP A 106 -3.03 5.38 6.29
CA TRP A 106 -1.63 5.51 6.70
C TRP A 106 -0.90 6.65 5.98
N ARG A 107 -1.48 7.20 4.90
CA ARG A 107 -0.85 8.22 4.06
C ARG A 107 -0.43 9.50 4.77
N ASN A 108 -0.88 9.73 6.00
CA ASN A 108 -0.55 10.90 6.83
C ASN A 108 0.39 10.58 7.99
N MET A 109 0.87 9.35 8.12
CA MET A 109 1.95 9.00 9.05
C MET A 109 3.21 9.82 8.75
N SER A 110 4.10 9.92 9.74
CA SER A 110 5.42 10.51 9.53
C SER A 110 6.21 9.73 8.47
N ASN A 111 7.19 10.39 7.83
CA ASN A 111 8.04 9.69 6.88
C ASN A 111 8.80 8.56 7.56
N GLU A 112 9.24 8.79 8.79
CA GLU A 112 9.95 7.86 9.64
C GLU A 112 9.12 6.57 9.87
N GLU A 113 7.84 6.70 10.19
CA GLU A 113 6.94 5.55 10.38
C GLU A 113 6.73 4.75 9.10
N LEU A 114 6.49 5.41 7.96
CA LEU A 114 6.29 4.71 6.69
C LEU A 114 7.58 4.01 6.22
N TYR A 115 8.74 4.64 6.38
CA TYR A 115 10.02 4.01 6.08
C TYR A 115 10.32 2.87 7.05
N ALA A 116 9.94 2.97 8.33
CA ALA A 116 10.11 1.86 9.26
C ALA A 116 9.26 0.64 8.87
N ILE A 117 8.04 0.85 8.35
CA ILE A 117 7.23 -0.23 7.76
C ILE A 117 7.94 -0.80 6.53
N ALA A 118 8.40 0.05 5.60
CA ALA A 118 9.08 -0.40 4.39
C ALA A 118 10.35 -1.21 4.69
N ALA A 119 11.17 -0.74 5.63
CA ALA A 119 12.38 -1.42 6.09
C ALA A 119 12.06 -2.75 6.79
N TYR A 120 10.98 -2.83 7.57
CA TYR A 120 10.53 -4.09 8.15
C TYR A 120 10.12 -5.11 7.08
N LEU A 121 9.33 -4.70 6.08
CA LEU A 121 8.93 -5.60 4.99
C LEU A 121 10.13 -6.08 4.18
N LYS A 122 11.09 -5.18 3.93
CA LYS A 122 12.27 -5.46 3.11
C LYS A 122 13.35 -6.28 3.83
N ASN A 123 13.59 -5.99 5.11
CA ASN A 123 14.77 -6.50 5.84
C ASN A 123 14.42 -7.23 7.15
N GLY A 124 13.22 -7.02 7.69
CA GLY A 124 12.79 -7.60 8.97
C GLY A 124 12.11 -8.97 8.86
N LEU A 125 11.76 -9.40 7.65
CA LEU A 125 11.06 -10.65 7.37
C LEU A 125 11.99 -11.70 6.74
N LYS A 126 11.71 -12.97 7.03
CA LYS A 126 12.29 -14.07 6.24
C LYS A 126 11.57 -14.13 4.89
N PRO A 127 12.28 -14.33 3.76
CA PRO A 127 11.64 -14.49 2.47
C PRO A 127 10.83 -15.79 2.45
N VAL A 128 9.62 -15.73 1.90
CA VAL A 128 8.76 -16.90 1.66
C VAL A 128 8.40 -16.91 0.19
N SER A 129 8.78 -17.97 -0.52
CA SER A 129 8.38 -18.14 -1.92
C SER A 129 6.92 -18.61 -1.98
N HIS A 130 6.03 -17.68 -2.33
CA HIS A 130 4.60 -17.92 -2.44
C HIS A 130 3.99 -16.96 -3.46
N LYS A 131 3.75 -17.47 -4.68
CA LYS A 131 3.12 -16.69 -5.74
C LYS A 131 1.60 -16.68 -5.55
N VAL A 132 1.08 -15.56 -5.08
CA VAL A 132 -0.35 -15.26 -5.16
C VAL A 132 -0.71 -14.96 -6.62
N GLN A 133 -1.83 -15.49 -7.08
CA GLN A 133 -2.37 -15.17 -8.40
C GLN A 133 -2.58 -13.65 -8.53
N ASP A 134 -2.30 -13.10 -9.71
CA ASP A 134 -2.55 -11.69 -9.96
C ASP A 134 -4.06 -11.36 -9.87
N SER A 135 -4.37 -10.10 -9.56
CA SER A 135 -5.76 -9.62 -9.47
C SER A 135 -6.39 -9.44 -10.86
N ASP A 136 -7.71 -9.58 -10.96
CA ASP A 136 -8.48 -9.47 -12.20
C ASP A 136 -8.61 -8.00 -12.66
N GLY A 137 -8.60 -7.76 -13.98
CA GLY A 137 -8.99 -6.49 -14.62
C GLY A 137 -7.92 -5.39 -14.65
N PRO A 138 -8.01 -4.41 -15.58
CA PRO A 138 -6.95 -3.42 -15.79
C PRO A 138 -6.87 -2.46 -14.59
N PRO A 139 -5.67 -1.95 -14.25
CA PRO A 139 -5.28 -1.67 -12.86
C PRO A 139 -5.99 -0.53 -12.12
N ASP A 140 -6.95 0.20 -12.72
CA ASP A 140 -7.31 1.55 -12.24
C ASP A 140 -8.79 1.93 -12.35
N PHE A 141 -9.71 0.97 -12.38
CA PHE A 141 -11.14 1.32 -12.37
C PHE A 141 -11.51 2.24 -11.18
N TRP A 142 -10.80 2.12 -10.06
CA TRP A 142 -10.94 2.96 -8.86
C TRP A 142 -10.01 4.18 -8.82
N ALA A 143 -9.21 4.48 -9.85
CA ALA A 143 -8.35 5.67 -9.84
C ALA A 143 -9.18 6.96 -9.67
N GLY A 144 -10.43 6.96 -10.15
CA GLY A 144 -11.39 8.03 -9.91
C GLY A 144 -11.79 8.23 -8.43
N GLU A 145 -11.55 7.25 -7.56
CA GLU A 145 -11.75 7.36 -6.10
C GLU A 145 -10.58 8.02 -5.38
N TYR A 146 -9.40 8.08 -6.01
CA TYR A 146 -8.16 8.59 -5.40
C TYR A 146 -7.75 9.98 -5.89
N THR A 147 -8.71 10.74 -6.40
CA THR A 147 -8.46 12.14 -6.77
C THR A 147 -8.23 13.00 -5.53
N VAL A 148 -7.42 14.06 -5.65
CA VAL A 148 -7.19 15.05 -4.57
C VAL A 148 -8.52 15.57 -4.00
N ALA A 149 -9.56 15.72 -4.83
CA ALA A 149 -10.89 16.16 -4.41
C ALA A 149 -11.59 15.19 -3.46
N LYS A 150 -11.34 13.87 -3.60
CA LYS A 150 -11.99 12.84 -2.79
C LYS A 150 -11.20 12.47 -1.54
N ILE A 151 -9.87 12.40 -1.65
CA ILE A 151 -9.00 11.90 -0.57
C ILE A 151 -8.25 13.01 0.16
N GLY A 152 -8.36 14.25 -0.32
CA GLY A 152 -7.63 15.41 0.18
C GLY A 152 -6.19 15.52 -0.37
N PRO A 153 -5.61 16.73 -0.33
CA PRO A 153 -4.24 16.95 -0.76
C PRO A 153 -3.25 16.28 0.19
N TYR A 154 -2.03 16.05 -0.29
CA TYR A 154 -0.88 15.76 0.56
C TYR A 154 0.27 16.70 0.20
N PRO A 155 0.98 17.29 1.18
CA PRO A 155 0.71 17.20 2.63
C PRO A 155 -0.65 17.79 3.02
N VAL A 156 -1.22 17.30 4.13
CA VAL A 156 -2.48 17.84 4.65
C VAL A 156 -2.30 19.32 5.01
N PRO A 157 -3.33 20.18 4.83
CA PRO A 157 -3.25 21.57 5.24
C PRO A 157 -2.96 21.67 6.74
N ALA A 158 -2.20 22.70 7.13
CA ALA A 158 -1.93 22.94 8.54
C ALA A 158 -3.23 23.24 9.31
N PHE A 159 -3.36 22.63 10.49
CA PHE A 159 -4.46 22.89 11.42
C PHE A 159 -4.08 24.03 12.39
N PRO A 160 -5.05 24.82 12.88
CA PRO A 160 -6.46 24.80 12.48
C PRO A 160 -6.68 25.52 11.14
N THR A 161 -7.61 24.99 10.34
CA THR A 161 -8.12 25.71 9.15
C THR A 161 -9.15 26.78 9.55
N ALA A 162 -9.66 27.55 8.58
CA ALA A 162 -10.59 28.66 8.83
C ALA A 162 -11.89 28.27 9.56
N ASN A 163 -12.31 27.00 9.47
CA ASN A 163 -13.51 26.48 10.13
C ASN A 163 -13.22 25.68 11.40
N GLU A 164 -11.97 25.61 11.82
CA GLU A 164 -11.55 24.86 13.00
C GLU A 164 -11.10 25.82 14.10
N LYS A 165 -11.52 25.54 15.33
CA LYS A 165 -10.93 26.17 16.51
C LYS A 165 -9.95 25.17 17.08
N GLY A 166 -8.65 25.49 17.01
CA GLY A 166 -7.61 24.67 17.64
C GLY A 166 -7.93 24.48 19.12
N GLY A 167 -8.19 23.24 19.52
CA GLY A 167 -8.35 22.87 20.92
C GLY A 167 -7.01 23.04 21.64
N ARG A 168 -7.02 23.65 22.82
CA ARG A 168 -5.86 23.71 23.73
C ARG A 168 -5.51 22.33 24.25
#